data_AF-A0A944D1P6-F1
#
_entry.id   AF-A0A944D1P6-F1
#
_cell.length_a   1.000
_cell.length_b   1.000
_cell.length_c   1.000
_cell.angle_alpha   90.00
_cell.angle_beta   90.00
_cell.angle_gamma   90.00
#
_symmetry.space_group_name_H-M   'P 1'
#
loop_
_entity.id
_entity.type
_entity.pdbx_description
1 polymer ?
#
loop_
_entity_poly.entity_id
_entity_poly.type
_entity_poly.pdbx_seq_one_letter_code
_entity_poly.pdbx_strand_id
1 'polypeptide(L)'
;MKNLSHTKGAGALTNFLLIILIALSVVQIFFLTGNSFNFPSFKDVTFFGYKLPFDTDSKVDDKTDATDTKVSKSDVLGLKKALLEIEYNKVGGKENYEIITAAQKKSLLDPNNPNGIAGLKRYVAAGQPDAVKSDKEKVEKVLKDAVIEGNKDADIVVVEYSDTECPFCIRQAAQFKIGEKLLAKYQDKIGFAFKNHRGVNHKGTQVKALSILCAKKVGSDEAYAKMHKGILDGSVNGVYEIARLPDLAKEAGLDVAKWQKCVDEKETLTQFNTQTAEGKSFGLSGTPGTLIINKKTGKYATVSGSAQLSAFVQKIDSLMK
;
A
#
# COMPACT_ATOMS: atom_id res chain seq x y z
N MET A 1 28.96 8.92 -38.31
CA MET A 1 28.92 9.84 -37.15
C MET A 1 27.46 10.03 -36.74
N LYS A 2 27.17 9.81 -35.44
CA LYS A 2 26.03 10.32 -34.62
C LYS A 2 24.59 9.92 -35.05
N ASN A 3 23.61 9.72 -34.18
CA ASN A 3 23.51 9.33 -32.76
C ASN A 3 22.01 9.07 -32.46
N LEU A 4 21.77 8.33 -31.38
CA LEU A 4 20.51 7.92 -30.70
C LEU A 4 19.44 8.99 -30.40
N SER A 5 18.23 8.49 -30.04
CA SER A 5 17.29 8.89 -28.94
C SER A 5 15.85 9.25 -29.39
N HIS A 6 14.74 9.03 -28.68
CA HIS A 6 14.29 8.13 -27.59
C HIS A 6 12.74 8.30 -27.45
N THR A 7 12.03 7.21 -27.15
CA THR A 7 10.80 7.06 -26.30
C THR A 7 9.55 7.94 -26.48
N LYS A 8 8.42 7.28 -26.84
CA LYS A 8 7.05 7.50 -26.28
C LYS A 8 6.23 6.20 -26.38
N GLY A 9 5.61 5.73 -25.29
CA GLY A 9 4.64 4.62 -25.35
C GLY A 9 4.45 3.80 -24.08
N ALA A 10 4.15 4.42 -22.93
CA ALA A 10 3.87 3.67 -21.69
C ALA A 10 2.58 4.11 -20.95
N GLY A 11 1.85 5.10 -21.47
CA GLY A 11 0.68 5.69 -20.79
C GLY A 11 -0.68 5.08 -21.15
N ALA A 12 -0.77 4.21 -22.16
CA ALA A 12 -2.06 3.69 -22.65
C ALA A 12 -2.43 2.29 -22.12
N LEU A 13 -1.45 1.50 -21.66
CA LEU A 13 -1.65 0.09 -21.25
C LEU A 13 -2.15 -0.07 -19.80
N THR A 14 -1.86 0.90 -18.93
CA THR A 14 -2.22 0.85 -17.50
C THR A 14 -3.69 1.15 -17.22
N ASN A 15 -4.35 1.96 -18.06
CA ASN A 15 -5.79 2.21 -17.94
C ASN A 15 -6.64 1.04 -18.47
N PHE A 16 -6.12 0.23 -19.39
CA PHE A 16 -6.85 -0.89 -19.98
C PHE A 16 -6.95 -2.10 -19.00
N LEU A 17 -5.89 -2.35 -18.22
CA LEU A 17 -5.88 -3.41 -17.19
C LEU A 17 -6.86 -3.12 -16.03
N LEU A 18 -7.06 -1.84 -15.69
CA LEU A 18 -7.90 -1.44 -14.58
C LEU A 18 -9.40 -1.58 -14.89
N ILE A 19 -9.80 -1.30 -16.15
CA ILE A 19 -11.18 -1.44 -16.61
C ILE A 19 -11.59 -2.94 -16.66
N ILE A 20 -10.67 -3.84 -17.04
CA ILE A 20 -10.93 -5.30 -17.08
C ILE A 20 -11.07 -5.88 -15.66
N LEU A 21 -10.27 -5.42 -14.69
CA LEU A 21 -10.35 -5.87 -13.29
C LEU A 21 -11.62 -5.40 -12.58
N ILE A 22 -12.15 -4.23 -12.95
CA ILE A 22 -13.42 -3.71 -12.42
C ILE A 22 -14.62 -4.45 -13.04
N ALA A 23 -14.58 -4.78 -14.34
CA ALA A 23 -15.62 -5.58 -14.97
C ALA A 23 -15.75 -6.99 -14.36
N LEU A 24 -14.62 -7.63 -14.01
CA LEU A 24 -14.60 -8.95 -13.37
C LEU A 24 -15.16 -8.95 -11.93
N SER A 25 -15.08 -7.83 -11.21
CA SER A 25 -15.53 -7.74 -9.82
C SER A 25 -17.02 -7.36 -9.68
N VAL A 26 -17.61 -6.67 -10.69
CA VAL A 26 -19.05 -6.39 -10.72
C VAL A 26 -19.87 -7.63 -11.11
N VAL A 27 -19.33 -8.50 -11.98
CA VAL A 27 -19.95 -9.79 -12.31
C VAL A 27 -20.07 -10.69 -11.07
N GLN A 28 -19.15 -10.58 -10.12
CA GLN A 28 -19.09 -11.47 -8.96
C GLN A 28 -20.06 -11.11 -7.82
N ILE A 29 -20.61 -9.89 -7.80
CA ILE A 29 -21.61 -9.45 -6.79
C ILE A 29 -23.05 -9.68 -7.29
N PHE A 30 -23.28 -9.67 -8.61
CA PHE A 30 -24.61 -9.92 -9.19
C PHE A 30 -25.08 -11.38 -9.05
N PHE A 31 -24.16 -12.35 -8.97
CA PHE A 31 -24.49 -13.77 -8.80
C PHE A 31 -25.11 -14.14 -7.44
N LEU A 32 -25.10 -13.22 -6.46
CA LEU A 32 -25.56 -13.51 -5.09
C LEU A 32 -26.90 -12.89 -4.69
N THR A 33 -27.50 -11.99 -5.49
CA THR A 33 -28.76 -11.30 -5.08
C THR A 33 -29.88 -11.27 -6.12
N GLY A 34 -29.70 -11.87 -7.31
CA GLY A 34 -30.81 -12.29 -8.17
C GLY A 34 -31.72 -11.19 -8.76
N ASN A 35 -31.36 -9.91 -8.70
CA ASN A 35 -32.16 -8.84 -9.32
C ASN A 35 -31.50 -8.28 -10.59
N SER A 36 -32.24 -8.29 -11.71
CA SER A 36 -31.79 -7.84 -13.03
C SER A 36 -31.95 -6.32 -13.21
N PHE A 37 -30.89 -5.62 -13.64
CA PHE A 37 -30.96 -4.22 -14.09
C PHE A 37 -30.19 -4.04 -15.41
N ASN A 38 -30.74 -3.24 -16.33
CA ASN A 38 -30.34 -3.16 -17.75
C ASN A 38 -29.36 -1.98 -18.00
N PHE A 39 -28.25 -2.20 -18.73
CA PHE A 39 -27.33 -1.15 -19.20
C PHE A 39 -27.16 -1.20 -20.74
N PRO A 40 -26.95 -0.06 -21.44
CA PRO A 40 -27.02 0.03 -22.90
C PRO A 40 -25.73 -0.37 -23.62
N SER A 41 -25.87 -0.77 -24.89
CA SER A 41 -24.82 -1.37 -25.73
C SER A 41 -23.71 -0.41 -26.14
N PHE A 42 -22.44 -0.82 -25.95
CA PHE A 42 -21.28 -0.19 -26.58
C PHE A 42 -21.05 -0.81 -27.97
N LYS A 43 -21.67 -0.25 -29.01
CA LYS A 43 -21.18 -0.39 -30.38
C LYS A 43 -20.27 0.82 -30.65
N ASP A 44 -19.08 0.55 -31.17
CA ASP A 44 -18.07 1.50 -31.68
C ASP A 44 -17.04 2.07 -30.70
N VAL A 45 -16.16 1.19 -30.19
CA VAL A 45 -14.85 1.63 -29.65
C VAL A 45 -13.71 1.01 -30.49
N THR A 46 -13.16 1.82 -31.40
CA THR A 46 -11.90 1.53 -32.12
C THR A 46 -10.69 1.91 -31.28
N PHE A 47 -9.70 1.01 -31.13
CA PHE A 47 -8.41 1.30 -30.49
C PHE A 47 -7.23 0.97 -31.41
N PHE A 48 -6.39 1.98 -31.69
CA PHE A 48 -5.06 1.88 -32.32
C PHE A 48 -4.92 0.95 -33.54
N GLY A 49 -5.86 1.01 -34.48
CA GLY A 49 -5.65 0.52 -35.85
C GLY A 49 -5.48 -0.99 -36.05
N TYR A 50 -5.63 -1.81 -34.99
CA TYR A 50 -5.66 -3.27 -35.12
C TYR A 50 -7.10 -3.77 -35.15
N LYS A 51 -7.53 -4.32 -36.30
CA LYS A 51 -8.72 -5.17 -36.38
C LYS A 51 -8.36 -6.51 -35.77
N LEU A 52 -9.02 -6.88 -34.66
CA LEU A 52 -9.04 -8.27 -34.22
C LEU A 52 -9.83 -9.09 -35.25
N PRO A 53 -9.36 -10.27 -35.69
CA PRO A 53 -10.11 -11.12 -36.59
C PRO A 53 -11.17 -11.85 -35.77
N PHE A 54 -12.29 -11.17 -35.52
CA PHE A 54 -13.53 -11.86 -35.22
C PHE A 54 -14.26 -12.03 -36.54
N ASP A 55 -14.19 -13.26 -37.06
CA ASP A 55 -15.03 -13.70 -38.15
C ASP A 55 -16.49 -13.63 -37.69
N THR A 56 -17.31 -12.87 -38.41
CA THR A 56 -18.69 -12.52 -38.02
C THR A 56 -19.69 -13.12 -39.00
N ASP A 57 -19.51 -14.38 -39.40
CA ASP A 57 -20.48 -15.10 -40.22
C ASP A 57 -21.14 -16.26 -39.45
N SER A 58 -21.64 -15.95 -38.26
CA SER A 58 -22.76 -16.72 -37.69
C SER A 58 -23.87 -15.77 -37.31
N LYS A 59 -24.97 -15.86 -38.08
CA LYS A 59 -26.26 -15.26 -37.77
C LYS A 59 -26.68 -15.78 -36.40
N VAL A 60 -26.65 -14.92 -35.40
CA VAL A 60 -27.30 -15.18 -34.11
C VAL A 60 -28.41 -14.15 -33.98
N ASP A 61 -29.61 -14.67 -34.14
CA ASP A 61 -30.86 -13.96 -33.89
C ASP A 61 -30.91 -13.50 -32.44
N ASP A 62 -31.29 -12.24 -32.29
CA ASP A 62 -31.45 -11.48 -31.06
C ASP A 62 -32.52 -12.10 -30.15
N LYS A 63 -32.14 -13.04 -29.27
CA LYS A 63 -32.86 -13.37 -28.03
C LYS A 63 -31.90 -13.99 -27.01
N THR A 64 -32.01 -13.53 -25.75
CA THR A 64 -31.59 -14.21 -24.50
C THR A 64 -30.07 -14.36 -24.27
N ASP A 65 -29.47 -14.28 -23.09
CA ASP A 65 -29.84 -13.99 -21.70
C ASP A 65 -28.49 -13.90 -20.95
N ALA A 66 -28.43 -13.18 -19.84
CA ALA A 66 -27.23 -13.12 -19.00
C ALA A 66 -27.07 -14.48 -18.27
N THR A 67 -26.15 -15.33 -18.71
CA THR A 67 -25.85 -16.58 -18.00
C THR A 67 -24.35 -16.78 -17.79
N ASP A 68 -23.96 -16.74 -16.52
CA ASP A 68 -22.99 -17.64 -15.85
C ASP A 68 -21.79 -18.09 -16.68
N THR A 69 -20.79 -17.22 -16.85
CA THR A 69 -19.44 -17.70 -17.16
C THR A 69 -18.77 -18.15 -15.86
N LYS A 70 -19.11 -19.36 -15.42
CA LYS A 70 -18.16 -20.18 -14.65
C LYS A 70 -16.84 -20.15 -15.41
N VAL A 71 -15.86 -19.41 -14.90
CA VAL A 71 -14.49 -19.43 -15.44
C VAL A 71 -14.04 -20.88 -15.34
N SER A 72 -13.96 -21.54 -16.48
CA SER A 72 -13.66 -22.96 -16.51
C SER A 72 -12.23 -23.18 -16.04
N LYS A 73 -11.92 -24.37 -15.50
CA LYS A 73 -10.53 -24.69 -15.13
C LYS A 73 -9.57 -24.53 -16.31
N SER A 74 -10.04 -24.73 -17.54
CA SER A 74 -9.32 -24.47 -18.79
C SER A 74 -9.03 -22.99 -19.01
N ASP A 75 -9.95 -22.09 -18.67
CA ASP A 75 -9.74 -20.63 -18.83
C ASP A 75 -8.70 -20.12 -17.84
N VAL A 76 -8.75 -20.59 -16.59
CA VAL A 76 -7.72 -20.31 -15.59
C VAL A 76 -6.36 -20.87 -16.02
N LEU A 77 -6.34 -22.06 -16.63
CA LEU A 77 -5.11 -22.67 -17.12
C LEU A 77 -4.54 -21.90 -18.32
N GLY A 78 -5.40 -21.42 -19.22
CA GLY A 78 -5.02 -20.57 -20.34
C GLY A 78 -4.42 -19.23 -19.89
N LEU A 79 -5.06 -18.57 -18.94
CA LEU A 79 -4.56 -17.32 -18.35
C LEU A 79 -3.24 -17.49 -17.60
N LYS A 80 -3.08 -18.61 -16.87
CA LYS A 80 -1.81 -18.96 -16.23
C LYS A 80 -0.71 -19.16 -17.24
N LYS A 81 -1.00 -19.84 -18.35
CA LYS A 81 -0.03 -20.06 -19.44
C LYS A 81 0.38 -18.73 -20.08
N ALA A 82 -0.58 -17.86 -20.38
CA ALA A 82 -0.31 -16.53 -20.94
C ALA A 82 0.54 -15.64 -20.01
N LEU A 83 0.26 -15.67 -18.70
CA LEU A 83 1.06 -14.96 -17.71
C LEU A 83 2.50 -15.50 -17.65
N LEU A 84 2.66 -16.82 -17.72
CA LEU A 84 3.98 -17.47 -17.69
C LEU A 84 4.81 -17.09 -18.92
N GLU A 85 4.21 -17.01 -20.10
CA GLU A 85 4.87 -16.55 -21.33
C GLU A 85 5.33 -15.08 -21.23
N ILE A 86 4.56 -14.21 -20.57
CA ILE A 86 4.99 -12.84 -20.30
C ILE A 86 6.23 -12.81 -19.40
N GLU A 87 6.26 -13.64 -18.35
CA GLU A 87 7.41 -13.76 -17.47
C GLU A 87 8.64 -14.36 -18.17
N TYR A 88 8.44 -15.35 -19.05
CA TYR A 88 9.51 -15.90 -19.90
C TYR A 88 10.12 -14.82 -20.79
N ASN A 89 9.28 -14.00 -21.43
CA ASN A 89 9.76 -12.95 -22.32
C ASN A 89 10.54 -11.85 -21.58
N LYS A 90 10.18 -11.53 -20.33
CA LYS A 90 10.92 -10.54 -19.50
C LYS A 90 12.37 -10.93 -19.24
N VAL A 91 12.67 -12.23 -19.23
CA VAL A 91 14.00 -12.76 -18.93
C VAL A 91 14.67 -13.40 -20.15
N GLY A 92 14.15 -13.13 -21.35
CA GLY A 92 14.76 -13.56 -22.61
C GLY A 92 14.49 -15.03 -22.97
N GLY A 93 13.41 -15.62 -22.45
CA GLY A 93 12.93 -16.95 -22.82
C GLY A 93 12.67 -17.86 -21.63
N LYS A 94 11.94 -18.95 -21.89
CA LYS A 94 11.56 -19.96 -20.89
C LYS A 94 12.78 -20.59 -20.21
N GLU A 95 13.82 -20.90 -20.96
CA GLU A 95 15.06 -21.50 -20.43
C GLU A 95 15.74 -20.57 -19.43
N ASN A 96 15.85 -19.28 -19.75
CA ASN A 96 16.40 -18.29 -18.81
C ASN A 96 15.52 -18.12 -17.57
N TYR A 97 14.19 -18.15 -17.72
CA TYR A 97 13.28 -18.10 -16.58
C TYR A 97 13.45 -19.31 -15.66
N GLU A 98 13.51 -20.51 -16.22
CA GLU A 98 13.70 -21.74 -15.45
C GLU A 98 15.09 -21.77 -14.80
N ILE A 99 16.14 -21.29 -15.47
CA ILE A 99 17.48 -21.17 -14.89
C ILE A 99 17.51 -20.13 -13.78
N ILE A 100 16.93 -18.95 -13.97
CA ILE A 100 16.90 -17.87 -12.96
C ILE A 100 16.07 -18.31 -11.74
N THR A 101 14.90 -18.90 -11.95
CA THR A 101 14.05 -19.39 -10.85
C THR A 101 14.66 -20.60 -10.15
N ALA A 102 15.31 -21.52 -10.88
CA ALA A 102 16.05 -22.63 -10.29
C ALA A 102 17.31 -22.15 -9.56
N ALA A 103 18.03 -21.14 -10.08
CA ALA A 103 19.20 -20.55 -9.44
C ALA A 103 18.81 -19.75 -8.19
N GLN A 104 17.71 -18.99 -8.23
CA GLN A 104 17.13 -18.32 -7.07
C GLN A 104 16.67 -19.34 -6.03
N LYS A 105 15.93 -20.38 -6.43
CA LYS A 105 15.49 -21.45 -5.54
C LYS A 105 16.67 -22.23 -4.95
N LYS A 106 17.69 -22.55 -5.75
CA LYS A 106 18.92 -23.20 -5.30
C LYS A 106 19.70 -22.30 -4.34
N SER A 107 19.83 -21.02 -4.63
CA SER A 107 20.49 -20.03 -3.75
C SER A 107 19.74 -19.84 -2.43
N LEU A 108 18.40 -19.83 -2.46
CA LEU A 108 17.54 -19.72 -1.27
C LEU A 108 17.51 -20.99 -0.42
N LEU A 109 17.67 -22.17 -1.04
CA LEU A 109 17.64 -23.48 -0.39
C LEU A 109 19.04 -24.05 -0.10
N ASP A 110 20.11 -23.35 -0.46
CA ASP A 110 21.48 -23.79 -0.20
C ASP A 110 21.79 -23.69 1.31
N PRO A 111 22.03 -24.81 2.01
CA PRO A 111 22.32 -24.83 3.44
C PRO A 111 23.63 -24.12 3.79
N ASN A 112 24.50 -23.84 2.81
CA ASN A 112 25.76 -23.14 2.97
C ASN A 112 25.69 -21.66 2.58
N ASN A 113 24.52 -21.15 2.16
CA ASN A 113 24.29 -19.74 1.87
C ASN A 113 23.52 -19.07 3.03
N PRO A 114 24.21 -18.49 4.03
CA PRO A 114 23.55 -17.88 5.19
C PRO A 114 22.62 -16.71 4.79
N ASN A 115 22.89 -16.03 3.69
CA ASN A 115 22.04 -14.95 3.17
C ASN A 115 20.76 -15.50 2.50
N GLY A 116 20.87 -16.62 1.80
CA GLY A 116 19.74 -17.34 1.20
C GLY A 116 18.79 -17.90 2.26
N ILE A 117 19.34 -18.56 3.29
CA ILE A 117 18.58 -19.09 4.43
C ILE A 117 17.94 -17.96 5.23
N ALA A 118 18.66 -16.86 5.47
CA ALA A 118 18.09 -15.68 6.14
C ALA A 118 16.95 -15.06 5.31
N GLY A 119 17.11 -14.97 3.99
CA GLY A 119 16.07 -14.53 3.06
C GLY A 119 14.83 -15.43 3.08
N LEU A 120 15.04 -16.75 3.04
CA LEU A 120 13.97 -17.75 3.11
C LEU A 120 13.25 -17.73 4.45
N LYS A 121 13.99 -17.63 5.57
CA LYS A 121 13.41 -17.47 6.91
C LYS A 121 12.57 -16.20 7.02
N ARG A 122 13.03 -15.08 6.44
CA ARG A 122 12.24 -13.83 6.37
C ARG A 122 11.00 -13.98 5.49
N TYR A 123 11.11 -14.66 4.36
CA TYR A 123 9.99 -14.90 3.44
C TYR A 123 8.92 -15.82 4.06
N VAL A 124 9.35 -16.90 4.73
CA VAL A 124 8.47 -17.80 5.47
C VAL A 124 7.87 -17.09 6.69
N ALA A 125 8.64 -16.30 7.44
CA ALA A 125 8.11 -15.51 8.56
C ALA A 125 7.13 -14.41 8.10
N ALA A 126 7.38 -13.79 6.95
CA ALA A 126 6.48 -12.80 6.36
C ALA A 126 5.20 -13.43 5.74
N GLY A 127 5.26 -14.71 5.37
CA GLY A 127 4.12 -15.49 4.85
C GLY A 127 3.37 -16.30 5.90
N GLN A 128 3.95 -16.52 7.08
CA GLN A 128 3.23 -17.04 8.23
C GLN A 128 2.37 -15.91 8.80
N PRO A 129 1.08 -16.15 9.13
CA PRO A 129 0.35 -15.18 9.90
C PRO A 129 1.10 -15.04 11.23
N ASP A 130 1.81 -13.91 11.43
CA ASP A 130 2.20 -13.43 12.77
C ASP A 130 1.08 -13.81 13.73
N ALA A 131 1.42 -14.64 14.72
CA ALA A 131 0.48 -15.04 15.75
C ALA A 131 -0.14 -13.77 16.32
N VAL A 132 -1.47 -13.72 16.40
CA VAL A 132 -2.17 -12.62 17.02
C VAL A 132 -1.69 -12.54 18.47
N LYS A 133 -1.01 -11.45 18.82
CA LYS A 133 -0.52 -11.19 20.17
C LYS A 133 -1.59 -10.40 20.93
N SER A 134 -1.53 -10.38 22.25
CA SER A 134 -2.44 -9.57 23.07
C SER A 134 -1.66 -8.87 24.18
N ASP A 135 -1.80 -7.55 24.27
CA ASP A 135 -1.21 -6.74 25.33
C ASP A 135 -2.01 -5.41 25.41
N LYS A 136 -3.05 -5.41 26.26
CA LYS A 136 -4.05 -4.33 26.28
C LYS A 136 -3.45 -3.00 26.73
N GLU A 137 -2.66 -3.00 27.79
CA GLU A 137 -2.03 -1.78 28.32
C GLU A 137 -1.10 -1.15 27.27
N LYS A 138 -0.30 -1.97 26.60
CA LYS A 138 0.64 -1.49 25.59
C LYS A 138 -0.06 -0.91 24.37
N VAL A 139 -1.16 -1.52 23.90
CA VAL A 139 -1.91 -0.97 22.76
C VAL A 139 -2.73 0.28 23.13
N GLU A 140 -3.26 0.38 24.36
CA GLU A 140 -3.93 1.60 24.84
C GLU A 140 -2.97 2.78 24.88
N LYS A 141 -1.71 2.55 25.31
CA LYS A 141 -0.66 3.56 25.27
C LYS A 141 -0.37 4.07 23.86
N VAL A 142 -0.37 3.18 22.86
CA VAL A 142 -0.21 3.54 21.44
C VAL A 142 -1.31 4.48 20.99
N LEU A 143 -2.55 4.26 21.41
CA LEU A 143 -3.69 5.02 20.90
C LEU A 143 -3.85 6.40 21.56
N LYS A 144 -3.25 6.63 22.73
CA LYS A 144 -3.41 7.87 23.51
C LYS A 144 -2.98 9.14 22.77
N ASP A 145 -1.92 9.08 21.97
CA ASP A 145 -1.39 10.23 21.22
C ASP A 145 -1.55 10.08 19.69
N ALA A 146 -2.26 9.06 19.23
CA ALA A 146 -2.48 8.81 17.82
C ALA A 146 -3.45 9.83 17.22
N VAL A 147 -3.08 10.40 16.07
CA VAL A 147 -4.04 11.14 15.22
C VAL A 147 -4.69 10.12 14.30
N ILE A 148 -5.97 9.85 14.54
CA ILE A 148 -6.75 8.86 13.80
C ILE A 148 -7.58 9.57 12.73
N GLU A 149 -7.33 9.21 11.48
CA GLU A 149 -8.16 9.48 10.32
C GLU A 149 -9.24 8.39 10.16
N GLY A 150 -10.38 8.75 9.56
CA GLY A 150 -11.55 7.88 9.47
C GLY A 150 -12.34 7.84 10.77
N ASN A 151 -12.85 6.65 11.15
CA ASN A 151 -13.66 6.51 12.36
C ASN A 151 -12.76 6.34 13.60
N LYS A 152 -12.71 7.38 14.44
CA LYS A 152 -11.95 7.39 15.71
C LYS A 152 -12.48 6.36 16.72
N ASP A 153 -13.76 5.99 16.61
CA ASP A 153 -14.42 5.05 17.49
C ASP A 153 -14.30 3.60 17.03
N ALA A 154 -13.82 3.35 15.81
CA ALA A 154 -13.68 2.00 15.26
C ALA A 154 -12.87 1.06 16.16
N ASP A 155 -13.34 -0.17 16.31
CA ASP A 155 -12.67 -1.18 17.15
C ASP A 155 -11.30 -1.57 16.61
N ILE A 156 -11.11 -1.48 15.29
CA ILE A 156 -9.83 -1.74 14.65
C ILE A 156 -9.13 -0.43 14.34
N VAL A 157 -7.88 -0.29 14.78
CA VAL A 157 -7.03 0.85 14.42
C VAL A 157 -5.75 0.34 13.77
N VAL A 158 -5.45 0.86 12.58
CA VAL A 158 -4.21 0.60 11.84
C VAL A 158 -3.25 1.75 12.12
N VAL A 159 -2.13 1.47 12.77
CA VAL A 159 -1.10 2.46 13.13
C VAL A 159 0.15 2.22 12.30
N GLU A 160 0.44 3.11 11.34
CA GLU A 160 1.65 3.07 10.54
C GLU A 160 2.78 3.89 11.20
N TYR A 161 3.86 3.23 11.58
CA TYR A 161 5.13 3.88 11.95
C TYR A 161 5.94 4.17 10.69
N SER A 162 6.08 5.45 10.37
CA SER A 162 6.58 5.94 9.08
C SER A 162 7.77 6.89 9.25
N ASP A 163 8.67 6.87 8.27
CA ASP A 163 9.79 7.81 8.16
C ASP A 163 9.65 8.60 6.86
N THR A 164 9.52 9.91 6.99
CA THR A 164 9.30 10.83 5.86
C THR A 164 10.42 10.90 4.82
N GLU A 165 11.61 10.36 5.11
CA GLU A 165 12.70 10.24 4.11
C GLU A 165 12.87 8.82 3.58
N CYS A 166 12.15 7.84 4.14
CA CYS A 166 12.29 6.46 3.71
C CYS A 166 11.61 6.23 2.35
N PRO A 167 12.33 5.73 1.33
CA PRO A 167 11.77 5.52 -0.01
C PRO A 167 10.63 4.49 -0.03
N PHE A 168 10.59 3.56 0.94
CA PHE A 168 9.49 2.61 1.08
C PHE A 168 8.23 3.26 1.68
N CYS A 169 8.39 4.16 2.64
CA CYS A 169 7.27 4.92 3.24
C CYS A 169 6.65 5.85 2.20
N ILE A 170 7.50 6.59 1.47
CA ILE A 170 7.08 7.47 0.36
C ILE A 170 6.30 6.66 -0.68
N ARG A 171 6.80 5.49 -1.08
CA ARG A 171 6.11 4.63 -2.05
C ARG A 171 4.76 4.13 -1.52
N GLN A 172 4.72 3.68 -0.27
CA GLN A 172 3.50 3.19 0.37
C GLN A 172 2.42 4.28 0.45
N ALA A 173 2.81 5.48 0.87
CA ALA A 173 1.90 6.60 1.09
C ALA A 173 1.51 7.33 -0.19
N ALA A 174 2.42 7.51 -1.15
CA ALA A 174 2.19 8.33 -2.34
C ALA A 174 1.84 7.51 -3.60
N GLN A 175 2.36 6.29 -3.75
CA GLN A 175 2.10 5.46 -4.93
C GLN A 175 1.08 4.37 -4.66
N PHE A 176 1.26 3.61 -3.57
CA PHE A 176 0.38 2.48 -3.26
C PHE A 176 -0.91 2.90 -2.58
N LYS A 177 -0.90 4.07 -1.92
CA LYS A 177 -2.05 4.65 -1.22
C LYS A 177 -2.68 3.66 -0.22
N ILE A 178 -1.85 2.95 0.55
CA ILE A 178 -2.32 1.86 1.42
C ILE A 178 -3.35 2.34 2.45
N GLY A 179 -3.06 3.44 3.17
CA GLY A 179 -4.00 4.00 4.16
C GLY A 179 -5.35 4.38 3.53
N GLU A 180 -5.33 5.11 2.41
CA GLU A 180 -6.54 5.52 1.68
C GLU A 180 -7.35 4.30 1.19
N LYS A 181 -6.67 3.26 0.66
CA LYS A 181 -7.33 2.01 0.21
C LYS A 181 -7.94 1.21 1.36
N LEU A 182 -7.28 1.19 2.51
CA LEU A 182 -7.81 0.53 3.70
C LEU A 182 -9.04 1.26 4.23
N LEU A 183 -8.97 2.59 4.36
CA LEU A 183 -10.12 3.41 4.76
C LEU A 183 -11.28 3.27 3.78
N ALA A 184 -11.02 3.25 2.47
CA ALA A 184 -12.06 3.04 1.46
C ALA A 184 -12.70 1.64 1.54
N LYS A 185 -11.89 0.60 1.80
CA LYS A 185 -12.37 -0.79 1.87
C LYS A 185 -13.21 -1.08 3.11
N TYR A 186 -12.80 -0.56 4.26
CA TYR A 186 -13.43 -0.88 5.55
C TYR A 186 -14.33 0.22 6.09
N GLN A 187 -14.27 1.42 5.50
CA GLN A 187 -15.10 2.57 5.86
C GLN A 187 -15.03 2.88 7.35
N ASP A 188 -16.18 2.87 8.03
CA ASP A 188 -16.34 3.13 9.46
C ASP A 188 -15.81 2.01 10.36
N LYS A 189 -15.43 0.85 9.81
CA LYS A 189 -14.96 -0.30 10.59
C LYS A 189 -13.52 -0.19 11.05
N ILE A 190 -12.74 0.75 10.50
CA ILE A 190 -11.36 1.00 10.93
C ILE A 190 -11.10 2.49 11.15
N GLY A 191 -10.13 2.78 12.02
CA GLY A 191 -9.37 4.02 12.03
C GLY A 191 -7.98 3.80 11.44
N PHE A 192 -7.41 4.81 10.80
CA PHE A 192 -6.02 4.78 10.34
C PHE A 192 -5.25 5.91 11.01
N ALA A 193 -4.11 5.59 11.62
CA ALA A 193 -3.21 6.56 12.22
C ALA A 193 -1.81 6.36 11.66
N PHE A 194 -1.05 7.44 11.65
CA PHE A 194 0.39 7.37 11.42
C PHE A 194 1.14 7.92 12.64
N LYS A 195 2.36 7.42 12.85
CA LYS A 195 3.30 7.86 13.87
C LYS A 195 4.69 7.99 13.27
N ASN A 196 5.46 8.93 13.81
CA ASN A 196 6.82 9.17 13.33
C ASN A 196 7.78 8.12 13.88
N HIS A 197 8.64 7.59 13.02
CA HIS A 197 9.57 6.54 13.43
C HIS A 197 10.92 6.69 12.74
N ARG A 198 12.00 6.68 13.52
CA ARG A 198 13.35 6.57 12.97
C ARG A 198 13.71 5.10 12.71
N GLY A 199 13.51 4.65 11.47
CA GLY A 199 13.91 3.32 11.04
C GLY A 199 15.43 3.24 10.88
N VAL A 200 15.96 4.07 9.98
CA VAL A 200 17.41 4.29 9.77
C VAL A 200 17.75 5.76 9.96
N ASN A 201 19.04 6.09 9.95
CA ASN A 201 19.49 7.46 10.19
C ASN A 201 19.50 8.30 8.89
N HIS A 202 18.32 8.67 8.37
CA HIS A 202 18.25 9.71 7.34
C HIS A 202 18.39 11.10 7.96
N LYS A 203 19.03 12.03 7.22
CA LYS A 203 19.47 13.32 7.77
C LYS A 203 18.30 14.22 8.18
N GLY A 204 17.22 14.24 7.41
CA GLY A 204 16.08 15.13 7.67
C GLY A 204 14.91 14.47 8.41
N THR A 205 14.96 13.17 8.72
CA THR A 205 13.88 12.47 9.45
C THR A 205 13.48 13.21 10.72
N GLN A 206 14.45 13.67 11.53
CA GLN A 206 14.15 14.32 12.79
C GLN A 206 13.39 15.62 12.59
N VAL A 207 13.92 16.55 11.79
CA VAL A 207 13.30 17.87 11.62
C VAL A 207 11.91 17.76 11.01
N LYS A 208 11.70 16.82 10.07
CA LYS A 208 10.38 16.56 9.49
C LYS A 208 9.41 15.95 10.49
N ALA A 209 9.85 14.99 11.30
CA ALA A 209 9.04 14.41 12.36
C ALA A 209 8.65 15.47 13.40
N LEU A 210 9.59 16.32 13.83
CA LEU A 210 9.32 17.43 14.74
C LEU A 210 8.35 18.43 14.11
N SER A 211 8.51 18.73 12.82
CA SER A 211 7.61 19.62 12.07
C SER A 211 6.16 19.12 12.07
N ILE A 212 5.97 17.82 11.85
CA ILE A 212 4.66 17.17 11.88
C ILE A 212 4.10 17.20 13.31
N LEU A 213 4.87 16.81 14.32
CA LEU A 213 4.42 16.81 15.72
C LEU A 213 4.10 18.21 16.24
N CYS A 214 4.90 19.21 15.87
CA CYS A 214 4.65 20.61 16.20
C CYS A 214 3.37 21.13 15.56
N ALA A 215 3.02 20.68 14.35
CA ALA A 215 1.74 21.02 13.74
C ALA A 215 0.53 20.56 14.57
N LYS A 216 0.60 19.38 15.20
CA LYS A 216 -0.40 18.97 16.19
C LYS A 216 -0.36 19.85 17.43
N LYS A 217 0.84 20.10 17.97
CA LYS A 217 1.02 20.81 19.24
C LYS A 217 0.48 22.24 19.22
N VAL A 218 0.77 23.00 18.17
CA VAL A 218 0.38 24.42 18.08
C VAL A 218 -0.84 24.66 17.19
N GLY A 219 -1.35 23.60 16.56
CA GLY A 219 -2.47 23.64 15.63
C GLY A 219 -3.50 22.57 15.97
N SER A 220 -3.64 21.59 15.11
CA SER A 220 -4.72 20.58 15.20
C SER A 220 -4.30 19.22 14.63
N ASP A 221 -5.17 18.23 14.81
CA ASP A 221 -5.06 16.90 14.20
C ASP A 221 -5.06 17.00 12.66
N GLU A 222 -5.85 17.91 12.09
CA GLU A 222 -5.91 18.15 10.66
C GLU A 222 -4.58 18.75 10.15
N ALA A 223 -3.97 19.65 10.90
CA ALA A 223 -2.66 20.21 10.54
C ALA A 223 -1.56 19.14 10.58
N TYR A 224 -1.59 18.25 11.57
CA TYR A 224 -0.71 17.08 11.66
C TYR A 224 -0.83 16.19 10.41
N ALA A 225 -2.06 15.82 10.03
CA ALA A 225 -2.33 14.99 8.86
C ALA A 225 -1.88 15.67 7.55
N LYS A 226 -2.19 16.96 7.38
CA LYS A 226 -1.77 17.75 6.20
C LYS A 226 -0.25 17.82 6.06
N MET A 227 0.48 18.08 7.15
CA MET A 227 1.94 18.13 7.13
C MET A 227 2.54 16.79 6.72
N HIS A 228 2.08 15.68 7.31
CA HIS A 228 2.59 14.35 6.98
C HIS A 228 2.31 13.96 5.53
N LYS A 229 1.06 14.12 5.09
CA LYS A 229 0.66 13.81 3.70
C LYS A 229 1.41 14.69 2.70
N GLY A 230 1.53 15.99 2.98
CA GLY A 230 2.23 16.94 2.12
C GLY A 230 3.72 16.61 1.95
N ILE A 231 4.40 16.23 3.05
CA ILE A 231 5.80 15.80 3.00
C ILE A 231 5.96 14.52 2.16
N LEU A 232 5.12 13.50 2.39
CA LEU A 232 5.24 12.22 1.68
C LEU A 232 4.85 12.30 0.21
N ASP A 233 3.73 12.96 -0.12
CA ASP A 233 3.29 13.17 -1.51
C ASP A 233 4.28 14.07 -2.28
N GLY A 234 4.83 15.09 -1.61
CA GLY A 234 5.88 15.93 -2.18
C GLY A 234 7.24 15.23 -2.31
N SER A 235 7.37 14.00 -1.80
CA SER A 235 8.63 13.23 -1.85
C SER A 235 8.73 12.22 -2.99
N VAL A 236 7.76 12.14 -3.90
CA VAL A 236 7.69 11.11 -4.96
C VAL A 236 8.91 11.10 -5.89
N ASN A 237 9.47 12.28 -6.18
CA ASN A 237 10.60 12.47 -7.09
C ASN A 237 11.92 12.81 -6.37
N GLY A 238 11.99 12.57 -5.06
CA GLY A 238 13.12 12.96 -4.23
C GLY A 238 12.64 13.38 -2.86
N VAL A 239 13.53 13.41 -1.87
CA VAL A 239 13.17 13.74 -0.48
C VAL A 239 12.67 15.19 -0.38
N TYR A 240 11.50 15.41 0.23
CA TYR A 240 10.93 16.76 0.42
C TYR A 240 11.92 17.69 1.13
N GLU A 241 12.07 18.92 0.64
CA GLU A 241 13.08 19.84 1.14
C GLU A 241 12.71 20.44 2.49
N ILE A 242 13.65 20.45 3.44
CA ILE A 242 13.45 21.04 4.78
C ILE A 242 13.09 22.53 4.68
N ALA A 243 13.71 23.25 3.73
CA ALA A 243 13.48 24.67 3.51
C ALA A 243 12.02 25.00 3.12
N ARG A 244 11.26 24.02 2.63
CA ARG A 244 9.86 24.18 2.22
C ARG A 244 8.85 23.84 3.31
N LEU A 245 9.31 23.35 4.47
CA LEU A 245 8.43 23.03 5.59
C LEU A 245 7.61 24.25 6.10
N PRO A 246 8.14 25.49 6.15
CA PRO A 246 7.34 26.66 6.52
C PRO A 246 6.18 26.94 5.56
N ASP A 247 6.37 26.73 4.26
CA ASP A 247 5.30 26.91 3.26
C ASP A 247 4.20 25.87 3.47
N LEU A 248 4.57 24.60 3.68
CA LEU A 248 3.62 23.54 3.98
C LEU A 248 2.90 23.78 5.31
N ALA A 249 3.59 24.31 6.33
CA ALA A 249 2.98 24.67 7.60
C ALA A 249 1.92 25.77 7.42
N LYS A 250 2.19 26.77 6.57
CA LYS A 250 1.23 27.80 6.19
C LYS A 250 0.02 27.20 5.45
N GLU A 251 0.24 26.31 4.48
CA GLU A 251 -0.83 25.59 3.77
C GLU A 251 -1.67 24.69 4.70
N ALA A 252 -1.05 24.18 5.76
CA ALA A 252 -1.73 23.42 6.81
C ALA A 252 -2.58 24.30 7.74
N GLY A 253 -2.51 25.64 7.61
CA GLY A 253 -3.28 26.60 8.42
C GLY A 253 -2.63 26.97 9.74
N LEU A 254 -1.31 26.76 9.88
CA LEU A 254 -0.57 27.05 11.12
C LEU A 254 -0.11 28.51 11.18
N ASP A 255 0.00 29.01 12.41
CA ASP A 255 0.84 30.16 12.73
C ASP A 255 2.31 29.74 12.56
N VAL A 256 2.92 30.15 11.46
CA VAL A 256 4.28 29.74 11.08
C VAL A 256 5.30 30.14 12.15
N ALA A 257 5.13 31.29 12.82
CA ALA A 257 6.06 31.73 13.86
C ALA A 257 6.01 30.81 15.10
N LYS A 258 4.81 30.47 15.57
CA LYS A 258 4.63 29.52 16.68
C LYS A 258 5.11 28.12 16.32
N TRP A 259 4.79 27.66 15.12
CA TRP A 259 5.21 26.36 14.62
C TRP A 259 6.75 26.27 14.50
N GLN A 260 7.39 27.27 13.90
CA GLN A 260 8.84 27.32 13.73
C GLN A 260 9.54 27.33 15.08
N LYS A 261 9.05 28.12 16.05
CA LYS A 261 9.56 28.11 17.42
C LYS A 261 9.53 26.71 18.04
N CYS A 262 8.40 26.00 17.94
CA CYS A 262 8.28 24.63 18.45
C CYS A 262 9.30 23.67 17.82
N VAL A 263 9.56 23.82 16.51
CA VAL A 263 10.52 23.00 15.77
C VAL A 263 11.96 23.32 16.21
N ASP A 264 12.32 24.60 16.29
CA ASP A 264 13.67 25.06 16.63
C ASP A 264 14.04 24.72 18.08
N GLU A 265 13.10 24.88 19.01
CA GLU A 265 13.24 24.50 20.42
C GLU A 265 13.12 22.97 20.64
N LYS A 266 12.83 22.22 19.57
CA LYS A 266 12.69 20.74 19.58
C LYS A 266 11.72 20.25 20.64
N GLU A 267 10.64 20.98 20.87
CA GLU A 267 9.71 20.73 21.98
C GLU A 267 9.03 19.35 21.91
N THR A 268 9.01 18.72 20.72
CA THR A 268 8.39 17.42 20.44
C THR A 268 9.40 16.27 20.30
N LEU A 269 10.69 16.50 20.60
CA LEU A 269 11.75 15.50 20.46
C LEU A 269 11.53 14.26 21.33
N THR A 270 11.10 14.45 22.57
CA THR A 270 10.77 13.33 23.47
C THR A 270 9.62 12.49 22.91
N GLN A 271 8.60 13.12 22.31
CA GLN A 271 7.49 12.40 21.69
C GLN A 271 7.97 11.61 20.46
N PHE A 272 8.79 12.21 19.58
CA PHE A 272 9.37 11.51 18.43
C PHE A 272 10.19 10.28 18.84
N ASN A 273 11.05 10.41 19.85
CA ASN A 273 11.84 9.30 20.38
C ASN A 273 10.95 8.23 21.00
N THR A 274 9.87 8.64 21.68
CA THR A 274 8.87 7.71 22.26
C THR A 274 8.14 6.93 21.17
N GLN A 275 7.65 7.58 20.11
CA GLN A 275 6.99 6.90 18.98
C GLN A 275 7.95 5.94 18.25
N THR A 276 9.24 6.32 18.13
CA THR A 276 10.27 5.43 17.58
C THR A 276 10.49 4.19 18.46
N ALA A 277 10.66 4.37 19.78
CA ALA A 277 10.85 3.26 20.72
C ALA A 277 9.61 2.36 20.81
N GLU A 278 8.42 2.96 20.74
CA GLU A 278 7.14 2.28 20.73
C GLU A 278 7.06 1.29 19.56
N GLY A 279 7.27 1.74 18.31
CA GLY A 279 7.28 0.84 17.14
C GLY A 279 8.29 -0.30 17.29
N LYS A 280 9.51 0.00 17.76
CA LYS A 280 10.55 -1.02 18.02
C LYS A 280 10.10 -2.07 19.04
N SER A 281 9.35 -1.65 20.07
CA SER A 281 8.83 -2.57 21.09
C SER A 281 7.82 -3.59 20.54
N PHE A 282 7.23 -3.34 19.37
CA PHE A 282 6.37 -4.28 18.65
C PHE A 282 7.13 -5.14 17.63
N GLY A 283 8.46 -5.01 17.55
CA GLY A 283 9.29 -5.69 16.55
C GLY A 283 9.39 -4.95 15.21
N LEU A 284 8.83 -3.73 15.11
CA LEU A 284 8.89 -2.89 13.91
C LEU A 284 10.19 -2.07 13.93
N SER A 285 11.30 -2.71 13.58
CA SER A 285 12.64 -2.09 13.58
C SER A 285 12.97 -1.28 12.33
N GLY A 286 12.15 -1.39 11.28
CA GLY A 286 12.28 -0.66 10.02
C GLY A 286 10.96 -0.01 9.60
N THR A 287 11.00 0.79 8.53
CA THR A 287 9.86 1.58 8.06
C THR A 287 9.52 1.30 6.58
N PRO A 288 8.23 1.30 6.20
CA PRO A 288 7.08 1.43 7.09
C PRO A 288 6.92 0.18 7.95
N GLY A 289 6.47 0.35 9.18
CA GLY A 289 6.10 -0.74 10.08
C GLY A 289 4.69 -0.50 10.58
N THR A 290 3.78 -1.47 10.44
CA THR A 290 2.36 -1.26 10.76
C THR A 290 1.95 -2.16 11.91
N LEU A 291 1.25 -1.57 12.88
CA LEU A 291 0.60 -2.24 13.99
C LEU A 291 -0.92 -2.15 13.81
N ILE A 292 -1.60 -3.29 13.75
CA ILE A 292 -3.06 -3.36 13.60
C ILE A 292 -3.62 -3.84 14.93
N ILE A 293 -4.47 -3.03 15.55
CA ILE A 293 -4.94 -3.19 16.93
C ILE A 293 -6.45 -3.43 16.92
N ASN A 294 -6.93 -4.38 17.72
CA ASN A 294 -8.33 -4.44 18.14
C ASN A 294 -8.46 -3.87 19.56
N LYS A 295 -9.07 -2.69 19.69
CA LYS A 295 -9.21 -1.94 20.95
C LYS A 295 -9.98 -2.72 22.02
N LYS A 296 -11.01 -3.47 21.62
CA LYS A 296 -11.87 -4.22 22.55
C LYS A 296 -11.13 -5.37 23.21
N THR A 297 -10.36 -6.12 22.43
CA THR A 297 -9.71 -7.35 22.89
C THR A 297 -8.27 -7.14 23.35
N GLY A 298 -7.65 -6.01 22.99
CA GLY A 298 -6.21 -5.78 23.18
C GLY A 298 -5.33 -6.64 22.27
N LYS A 299 -5.93 -7.39 21.33
CA LYS A 299 -5.22 -8.19 20.33
C LYS A 299 -4.62 -7.30 19.26
N TYR A 300 -3.47 -7.69 18.74
CA TYR A 300 -2.81 -6.98 17.66
C TYR A 300 -2.01 -7.90 16.74
N ALA A 301 -1.74 -7.39 15.54
CA ALA A 301 -0.86 -8.01 14.55
C ALA A 301 0.05 -6.96 13.92
N THR A 302 1.14 -7.40 13.32
CA THR A 302 2.13 -6.54 12.66
C THR A 302 2.19 -6.81 11.16
N VAL A 303 2.55 -5.77 10.40
CA VAL A 303 2.95 -5.87 8.99
C VAL A 303 4.24 -5.07 8.83
N SER A 304 5.32 -5.77 8.49
CA SER A 304 6.65 -5.17 8.36
C SER A 304 6.97 -4.80 6.92
N GLY A 305 7.51 -3.60 6.71
CA GLY A 305 7.92 -3.09 5.41
C GLY A 305 6.75 -2.64 4.53
N SER A 306 7.08 -2.20 3.32
CA SER A 306 6.08 -1.84 2.31
C SER A 306 5.47 -3.09 1.69
N ALA A 307 4.45 -3.62 2.34
CA ALA A 307 3.75 -4.84 1.95
C ALA A 307 2.62 -4.56 0.95
N GLN A 308 2.10 -5.63 0.32
CA GLN A 308 0.91 -5.54 -0.52
C GLN A 308 -0.35 -5.34 0.33
N LEU A 309 -1.37 -4.67 -0.23
CA LEU A 309 -2.66 -4.42 0.43
C LEU A 309 -3.29 -5.69 1.02
N SER A 310 -3.15 -6.83 0.34
CA SER A 310 -3.67 -8.13 0.78
C SER A 310 -3.13 -8.57 2.15
N ALA A 311 -1.88 -8.25 2.48
CA ALA A 311 -1.30 -8.57 3.79
C ALA A 311 -2.01 -7.81 4.92
N PHE A 312 -2.26 -6.51 4.72
CA PHE A 312 -3.03 -5.70 5.67
C PHE A 312 -4.46 -6.21 5.82
N VAL A 313 -5.12 -6.51 4.69
CA VAL A 313 -6.49 -7.04 4.67
C VAL A 313 -6.59 -8.34 5.47
N GLN A 314 -5.69 -9.29 5.24
CA GLN A 314 -5.66 -10.56 5.97
C GLN A 314 -5.54 -10.35 7.50
N LYS A 315 -4.70 -9.41 7.94
CA LYS A 315 -4.51 -9.12 9.37
C LYS A 315 -5.71 -8.42 9.98
N ILE A 316 -6.30 -7.46 9.28
CA ILE A 316 -7.51 -6.75 9.72
C ILE A 316 -8.66 -7.75 9.85
N ASP A 317 -8.93 -8.55 8.82
CA ASP A 317 -10.01 -9.55 8.83
C ASP A 317 -9.81 -10.59 9.93
N SER A 318 -8.56 -10.96 10.24
CA SER A 318 -8.26 -11.88 11.35
C SER A 318 -8.53 -11.27 12.72
N LEU A 319 -8.41 -9.95 12.89
CA LEU A 319 -8.63 -9.25 14.16
C LEU A 319 -10.08 -8.81 14.37
N MET A 320 -10.89 -8.78 13.31
CA MET A 320 -12.33 -8.50 13.38
C MET A 320 -13.17 -9.70 13.81
N LYS A 321 -12.63 -10.92 13.73
CA LYS A 321 -13.28 -12.16 14.20
C LYS A 321 -13.14 -12.32 15.72
#